data_AF-A0A3S1CBQ2-F1
#
_entry.id   AF-A0A3S1CBQ2-F1
#
_cell.length_a   1.000
_cell.length_b   1.000
_cell.length_c   1.000
_cell.angle_alpha   90.00
_cell.angle_beta   90.00
_cell.angle_gamma   90.00
#
_symmetry.space_group_name_H-M   'P 1'
#
loop_
_entity.id
_entity.type
_entity.pdbx_description
1 polymer ?
#
loop_
_entity_poly.entity_id
_entity_poly.type
_entity_poly.pdbx_seq_one_letter_code
_entity_poly.pdbx_strand_id
1 'polypeptide(L)'
;MIMAYSTDTKQTVTINEQKLFHNQNDIRTVEISFEEHKIYIGTQVIAKIIRDDSDFATQPWVVMVNGIEIHRANTWTKCYHYVTWHFKQGTLPEQQKEEVATVDCKRVVVPVFVPNQRLRQVALISDLALHIYFKCIKTLRVAIDYLLLFEKQSKFCRSDC
;
A
#
# COMPACT_ATOMS: atom_id res chain seq x y z
N MET A 1 1.29 -37.57 60.78
CA MET A 1 0.11 -37.56 59.88
C MET A 1 -0.41 -36.13 59.77
N ILE A 2 0.09 -35.35 58.80
CA ILE A 2 -0.59 -34.21 58.18
C ILE A 2 -0.06 -34.18 56.74
N MET A 3 -0.94 -34.46 55.78
CA MET A 3 -0.64 -34.44 54.34
C MET A 3 -0.95 -33.03 53.83
N ALA A 4 0.07 -32.25 53.48
CA ALA A 4 -0.12 -30.99 52.78
C ALA A 4 0.27 -31.22 51.30
N TYR A 5 -0.75 -31.39 50.47
CA TYR A 5 -0.63 -31.33 49.03
C TYR A 5 -0.77 -29.87 48.60
N SER A 6 0.09 -29.41 47.69
CA SER A 6 -0.26 -28.32 46.79
C SER A 6 0.47 -28.54 45.47
N THR A 7 -0.33 -28.76 44.43
CA THR A 7 0.08 -29.00 43.05
C THR A 7 0.48 -27.68 42.40
N ASP A 8 1.77 -27.45 42.21
CA ASP A 8 2.23 -26.32 41.40
C ASP A 8 2.33 -26.77 39.94
N THR A 9 1.18 -26.81 39.26
CA THR A 9 1.12 -26.99 37.81
C THR A 9 1.62 -25.71 37.17
N LYS A 10 2.92 -25.67 36.85
CA LYS A 10 3.45 -24.70 35.89
C LYS A 10 2.83 -25.03 34.54
N GLN A 11 1.78 -24.29 34.19
CA GLN A 11 1.20 -24.32 32.87
C GLN A 11 2.19 -23.62 31.93
N THR A 12 3.06 -24.41 31.33
CA THR A 12 3.84 -23.98 30.18
C THR A 12 2.82 -23.68 29.09
N VAL A 13 2.50 -22.40 28.90
CA VAL A 13 1.79 -21.94 27.71
C VAL A 13 2.76 -22.16 26.56
N THR A 14 2.75 -23.38 26.03
CA THR A 14 3.24 -23.67 24.70
C THR A 14 2.44 -22.73 23.81
N ILE A 15 3.07 -21.63 23.39
CA ILE A 15 2.59 -20.85 22.27
C ILE A 15 2.59 -21.87 21.13
N ASN A 16 1.42 -22.49 20.92
CA ASN A 16 1.17 -23.27 19.74
C ASN A 16 1.41 -22.27 18.61
N GLU A 17 2.56 -22.41 17.95
CA GLU A 17 2.72 -22.01 16.58
C GLU A 17 1.65 -22.77 15.80
N GLN A 18 0.43 -22.23 15.83
CA GLN A 18 -0.61 -22.56 14.90
C GLN A 18 -0.08 -22.05 13.57
N LYS A 19 0.74 -22.91 12.93
CA LYS A 19 1.00 -22.91 11.51
C LYS A 19 -0.36 -23.02 10.87
N LEU A 20 -1.00 -21.88 10.70
CA LEU A 20 -2.31 -21.73 10.08
C LEU A 20 -2.13 -22.30 8.69
N PHE A 21 -2.69 -23.49 8.47
CA PHE A 21 -2.87 -24.05 7.15
C PHE A 21 -3.78 -23.09 6.41
N HIS A 22 -3.13 -22.12 5.77
CA HIS A 22 -3.77 -21.07 5.01
C HIS A 22 -4.36 -21.77 3.80
N ASN A 23 -5.68 -21.86 3.74
CA ASN A 23 -6.35 -22.30 2.52
C ASN A 23 -5.77 -21.47 1.38
N GLN A 24 -5.21 -22.12 0.34
CA GLN A 24 -4.57 -21.44 -0.80
C GLN A 24 -5.52 -20.51 -1.59
N ASN A 25 -6.76 -20.35 -1.10
CA ASN A 25 -7.83 -19.54 -1.66
C ASN A 25 -8.29 -18.42 -0.71
N ASP A 26 -7.65 -18.25 0.46
CA ASP A 26 -8.02 -17.19 1.42
C ASP A 26 -7.33 -15.87 1.04
N ILE A 27 -8.10 -15.01 0.39
CA ILE A 27 -7.68 -13.65 0.02
C ILE A 27 -7.70 -12.78 1.27
N ARG A 28 -6.55 -12.19 1.60
CA ARG A 28 -6.41 -11.28 2.74
C ARG A 28 -6.10 -9.88 2.29
N THR A 29 -6.72 -8.92 2.96
CA THR A 29 -6.45 -7.50 2.76
C THR A 29 -5.70 -6.96 3.95
N VAL A 30 -4.60 -6.25 3.70
CA VAL A 30 -3.85 -5.51 4.70
C VAL A 30 -3.88 -4.04 4.31
N GLU A 31 -4.47 -3.23 5.17
CA GLU A 31 -4.41 -1.77 5.07
C GLU A 31 -3.00 -1.32 5.53
N ILE A 32 -2.29 -0.65 4.64
CA ILE A 32 -0.98 -0.06 4.96
C ILE A 32 -1.17 1.39 5.39
N SER A 33 -2.05 2.08 4.69
CA SER A 33 -2.52 3.41 5.01
C SER A 33 -3.96 3.55 4.51
N PHE A 34 -4.63 4.63 4.91
CA PHE A 34 -5.96 4.93 4.39
C PHE A 34 -6.01 4.98 2.84
N GLU A 35 -4.89 5.30 2.20
CA GLU A 35 -4.79 5.48 0.74
C GLU A 35 -4.18 4.26 0.03
N GLU A 36 -3.61 3.32 0.77
CA GLU A 36 -2.93 2.14 0.21
C GLU A 36 -3.35 0.85 0.92
N HIS A 37 -3.81 -0.09 0.11
CA HIS A 37 -4.18 -1.43 0.56
C HIS A 37 -3.46 -2.48 -0.27
N LYS A 38 -2.96 -3.53 0.38
CA LYS A 38 -2.36 -4.68 -0.29
C LYS A 38 -3.23 -5.91 -0.10
N ILE A 39 -3.43 -6.63 -1.19
CA ILE A 39 -4.15 -7.89 -1.19
C ILE A 39 -3.13 -9.02 -1.28
N TYR A 40 -3.25 -10.00 -0.40
CA TYR A 40 -2.39 -11.16 -0.26
C TYR A 40 -3.15 -12.46 -0.45
N ILE A 41 -2.45 -13.47 -0.94
CA ILE A 41 -2.86 -14.87 -0.85
C ILE A 41 -1.73 -15.65 -0.20
N GLY A 42 -2.03 -16.26 0.95
CA GLY A 42 -0.99 -16.83 1.80
C GLY A 42 0.03 -15.75 2.19
N THR A 43 1.23 -15.83 1.60
CA THR A 43 2.33 -14.88 1.80
C THR A 43 2.63 -14.00 0.58
N GLN A 44 1.94 -14.21 -0.55
CA GLN A 44 2.21 -13.52 -1.81
C GLN A 44 1.26 -12.34 -2.01
N VAL A 45 1.79 -11.15 -2.35
CA VAL A 45 0.98 -9.96 -2.68
C VAL A 45 0.41 -10.14 -4.07
N ILE A 46 -0.91 -10.19 -4.25
CA ILE A 46 -1.57 -10.34 -5.55
C ILE A 46 -1.89 -9.03 -6.27
N ALA A 47 -2.18 -7.99 -5.51
CA ALA A 47 -2.52 -6.68 -6.03
C ALA A 47 -2.25 -5.61 -4.98
N LYS A 48 -1.93 -4.41 -5.44
CA LYS A 48 -1.87 -3.20 -4.62
C LYS A 48 -2.96 -2.28 -5.08
N ILE A 49 -3.62 -1.62 -4.15
CA ILE A 49 -4.69 -0.71 -4.49
C ILE A 49 -4.43 0.60 -3.80
N ILE A 50 -4.32 1.61 -4.64
CA ILE A 50 -3.75 2.90 -4.28
C ILE A 50 -4.79 3.95 -4.63
N ARG A 51 -4.88 4.97 -3.82
CA ARG A 51 -5.65 6.16 -4.12
C ARG A 51 -4.77 7.15 -4.88
N ASP A 52 -5.15 7.43 -6.11
CA ASP A 52 -4.59 8.45 -6.97
C ASP A 52 -5.31 9.78 -6.71
N ASP A 53 -4.62 10.68 -6.01
CA ASP A 53 -5.07 12.05 -5.71
C ASP A 53 -4.65 13.06 -6.80
N SER A 54 -4.45 12.61 -8.04
CA SER A 54 -4.40 13.54 -9.18
C SER A 54 -5.75 14.24 -9.38
N ASP A 55 -5.69 15.51 -9.77
CA ASP A 55 -6.82 16.44 -9.70
C ASP A 55 -7.99 15.94 -10.57
N PHE A 56 -9.16 15.78 -9.93
CA PHE A 56 -10.46 15.46 -10.53
C PHE A 56 -10.68 14.04 -11.09
N ALA A 57 -9.95 13.03 -10.62
CA ALA A 57 -10.31 11.64 -10.93
C ALA A 57 -11.66 11.28 -10.29
N THR A 58 -12.73 11.15 -11.09
CA THR A 58 -14.04 10.61 -10.65
C THR A 58 -13.90 9.19 -10.08
N GLN A 59 -12.78 8.54 -10.38
CA GLN A 59 -12.42 7.20 -9.94
C GLN A 59 -10.99 7.22 -9.37
N PRO A 60 -10.80 7.61 -8.10
CA PRO A 60 -9.47 7.81 -7.54
C PRO A 60 -8.79 6.50 -7.14
N TRP A 61 -9.50 5.37 -7.06
CA TRP A 61 -8.89 4.11 -6.60
C TRP A 61 -8.39 3.29 -7.78
N VAL A 62 -7.10 2.96 -7.79
CA VAL A 62 -6.44 2.18 -8.85
C VAL A 62 -5.94 0.84 -8.36
N VAL A 63 -6.19 -0.20 -9.13
CA VAL A 63 -5.63 -1.54 -8.94
C VAL A 63 -4.36 -1.67 -9.74
N MET A 64 -3.27 -1.92 -9.03
CA MET A 64 -1.95 -2.15 -9.57
C MET A 64 -1.55 -3.61 -9.37
N VAL A 65 -1.20 -4.31 -10.46
CA VAL A 65 -0.54 -5.63 -10.39
C VAL A 65 0.77 -5.51 -11.17
N ASN A 66 1.87 -5.99 -10.59
CA ASN A 66 3.22 -5.88 -11.16
C ASN A 66 3.61 -4.43 -11.54
N GLY A 67 3.07 -3.42 -10.85
CA GLY A 67 3.34 -2.01 -11.15
C GLY A 67 2.58 -1.43 -12.35
N ILE A 68 1.64 -2.18 -12.94
CA ILE A 68 0.79 -1.74 -14.05
C ILE A 68 -0.64 -1.50 -13.54
N GLU A 69 -1.24 -0.38 -13.94
CA GLU A 69 -2.66 -0.08 -13.68
C GLU A 69 -3.54 -0.99 -14.54
N ILE A 70 -4.43 -1.75 -13.89
CA ILE A 70 -5.34 -2.70 -14.56
C ILE A 70 -6.80 -2.27 -14.44
N HIS A 71 -7.15 -1.62 -13.34
CA HIS A 71 -8.52 -1.25 -13.07
C HIS A 71 -8.59 0.01 -12.21
N ARG A 72 -9.67 0.78 -12.38
CA ARG A 72 -9.91 2.01 -11.64
C ARG A 72 -11.38 2.11 -11.23
N ALA A 73 -11.64 2.59 -10.02
CA ALA A 73 -12.99 2.75 -9.49
C ALA A 73 -13.15 3.94 -8.54
N ASN A 74 -14.41 4.28 -8.24
CA ASN A 74 -14.75 5.39 -7.35
C ASN A 74 -14.57 5.07 -5.85
N THR A 75 -14.54 3.79 -5.48
CA THR A 75 -14.35 3.36 -4.09
C THR A 75 -13.37 2.20 -4.01
N TRP A 76 -12.63 2.16 -2.90
CA TRP A 76 -11.72 1.08 -2.54
C TRP A 76 -12.37 -0.30 -2.65
N THR A 77 -13.59 -0.43 -2.09
CA THR A 77 -14.34 -1.69 -2.05
C THR A 77 -14.63 -2.27 -3.45
N LYS A 78 -14.85 -1.42 -4.46
CA LYS A 78 -15.07 -1.90 -5.84
C LYS A 78 -13.80 -2.49 -6.43
N CYS A 79 -12.66 -1.85 -6.20
CA CYS A 79 -11.36 -2.37 -6.59
C CYS A 79 -11.05 -3.71 -5.89
N TYR A 80 -11.36 -3.84 -4.60
CA TYR A 80 -11.24 -5.11 -3.88
C TYR A 80 -12.12 -6.21 -4.49
N HIS A 81 -13.37 -5.90 -4.82
CA HIS A 81 -14.30 -6.86 -5.43
C HIS A 81 -13.84 -7.28 -6.83
N TYR A 82 -13.33 -6.34 -7.63
CA TYR A 82 -12.72 -6.60 -8.92
C TYR A 82 -11.58 -7.62 -8.79
N VAL A 83 -10.61 -7.37 -7.90
CA VAL A 83 -9.48 -8.30 -7.70
C VAL A 83 -9.97 -9.66 -7.22
N THR A 84 -10.89 -9.70 -6.26
CA THR A 84 -11.42 -10.96 -5.73
C THR A 84 -12.11 -11.80 -6.80
N TRP A 85 -12.91 -11.15 -7.65
CA TRP A 85 -13.62 -11.82 -8.74
C TRP A 85 -12.64 -12.33 -9.80
N HIS A 86 -11.73 -11.47 -10.27
CA HIS A 86 -10.74 -11.84 -11.29
C HIS A 86 -9.76 -12.91 -10.81
N PHE A 87 -9.40 -12.87 -9.53
CA PHE A 87 -8.59 -13.91 -8.91
C PHE A 87 -9.31 -15.26 -8.90
N LYS A 88 -10.57 -15.32 -8.46
CA LYS A 88 -11.38 -16.56 -8.46
C LYS A 88 -11.58 -17.14 -9.86
N GLN A 89 -11.61 -16.28 -10.88
CA GLN A 89 -11.72 -16.68 -12.29
C GLN A 89 -10.37 -17.01 -12.94
N GLY A 90 -9.24 -16.79 -12.24
CA GLY A 90 -7.90 -16.97 -12.82
C GLY A 90 -7.58 -16.00 -13.96
N THR A 91 -8.28 -14.86 -14.04
CA THR A 91 -8.13 -13.85 -15.10
C THR A 91 -7.27 -12.65 -14.67
N LEU A 92 -6.80 -12.66 -13.42
CA LEU A 92 -5.86 -11.66 -12.94
C LEU A 92 -4.51 -11.87 -13.65
N PRO A 93 -3.84 -10.81 -14.14
CA PRO A 93 -2.53 -10.94 -14.75
C PRO A 93 -1.56 -11.71 -13.86
N GLU A 94 -0.84 -12.66 -14.44
CA GLU A 94 0.09 -13.49 -13.69
C GLU A 94 1.12 -12.61 -13.00
N GLN A 95 1.34 -12.90 -11.74
CA GLN A 95 2.27 -12.14 -10.94
C GLN A 95 3.67 -12.44 -11.41
N GLN A 96 4.34 -11.42 -11.94
CA GLN A 96 5.77 -11.53 -12.11
C GLN A 96 6.33 -11.64 -10.70
N LYS A 97 6.91 -12.80 -10.40
CA LYS A 97 7.78 -12.96 -9.25
C LYS A 97 8.78 -11.83 -9.41
N GLU A 98 8.72 -10.84 -8.53
CA GLU A 98 9.80 -9.90 -8.34
C GLU A 98 11.03 -10.79 -8.22
N GLU A 99 11.93 -10.75 -9.21
CA GLU A 99 13.09 -11.64 -9.31
C GLU A 99 13.94 -11.43 -8.06
N VAL A 100 13.61 -12.14 -6.99
CA VAL A 100 14.55 -12.46 -5.94
C VAL A 100 15.43 -13.51 -6.58
N ALA A 101 16.50 -13.04 -7.22
CA ALA A 101 17.52 -13.85 -7.85
C ALA A 101 17.81 -15.07 -6.97
N THR A 102 17.38 -16.24 -7.42
CA THR A 102 17.71 -17.50 -6.77
C THR A 102 19.18 -17.76 -7.09
N VAL A 103 20.06 -17.31 -6.19
CA VAL A 103 21.47 -17.65 -6.24
C VAL A 103 21.61 -19.12 -5.87
N ASP A 104 22.00 -19.89 -6.88
CA ASP A 104 22.53 -21.25 -6.83
C ASP A 104 23.36 -21.51 -5.57
N CYS A 105 23.25 -22.71 -5.01
CA CYS A 105 23.75 -23.12 -3.69
C CYS A 105 25.29 -23.25 -3.62
N LYS A 106 26.03 -22.22 -4.03
CA LYS A 106 27.42 -22.01 -3.67
C LYS A 106 27.43 -20.94 -2.60
N ARG A 107 27.94 -21.26 -1.41
CA ARG A 107 28.05 -20.34 -0.27
C ARG A 107 29.00 -19.19 -0.64
N VAL A 108 28.48 -18.19 -1.35
CA VAL A 108 29.11 -16.91 -1.56
C VAL A 108 28.68 -16.05 -0.38
N VAL A 109 29.63 -15.71 0.48
CA VAL A 109 29.39 -14.70 1.52
C VAL A 109 29.36 -13.36 0.81
N VAL A 110 28.18 -12.99 0.31
CA VAL A 110 27.91 -11.65 -0.20
C VAL A 110 27.60 -10.77 1.02
N PRO A 111 28.18 -9.58 1.15
CA PRO A 111 27.78 -8.65 2.20
C PRO A 111 26.29 -8.34 2.01
N VAL A 112 25.45 -8.89 2.89
CA VAL A 112 24.04 -8.52 2.96
C VAL A 112 24.03 -7.07 3.42
N PHE A 113 23.74 -6.15 2.51
CA PHE A 113 23.40 -4.78 2.88
C PHE A 113 22.07 -4.85 3.63
N VAL A 114 22.13 -5.06 4.94
CA VAL A 114 20.99 -4.90 5.82
C VAL A 114 20.75 -3.39 5.86
N PRO A 115 19.67 -2.86 5.26
CA PRO A 115 19.42 -1.43 5.31
C PRO A 115 19.28 -1.04 6.77
N ASN A 116 20.26 -0.26 7.23
CA ASN A 116 20.35 0.25 8.59
C ASN A 116 19.00 0.85 8.98
N GLN A 117 18.44 0.48 10.14
CA GLN A 117 17.12 0.94 10.59
C GLN A 117 17.01 2.48 10.63
N ARG A 118 18.14 3.19 10.75
CA ARG A 118 18.19 4.66 10.64
C ARG A 118 17.88 5.17 9.23
N LEU A 119 18.25 4.44 8.18
CA LEU A 119 17.92 4.80 6.79
C LEU A 119 16.42 4.63 6.50
N ARG A 120 15.72 3.70 7.17
CA ARG A 120 14.27 3.55 7.03
C ARG A 120 13.50 4.76 7.56
N GLN A 121 13.90 5.29 8.73
CA GLN A 121 13.29 6.51 9.26
C GLN A 121 13.55 7.72 8.36
N VAL A 122 14.77 7.87 7.84
CA VAL A 122 15.12 8.96 6.92
C VAL A 122 14.35 8.84 5.59
N ALA A 123 14.22 7.63 5.04
CA ALA A 123 13.47 7.40 3.80
C ALA A 123 11.98 7.75 3.95
N LEU A 124 11.35 7.33 5.06
CA LEU A 124 9.94 7.65 5.34
C LEU A 124 9.72 9.16 5.56
N ILE A 125 10.65 9.84 6.23
CA ILE A 125 10.57 11.30 6.44
C ILE A 125 10.75 12.03 5.10
N SER A 126 11.67 11.60 4.24
CA SER A 126 11.84 12.21 2.91
C SER A 126 10.61 12.01 2.02
N ASP A 127 9.97 10.84 2.09
CA ASP A 127 8.79 10.52 1.29
C ASP A 127 7.57 11.35 1.72
N LEU A 128 7.35 11.46 3.04
CA LEU A 128 6.31 12.34 3.60
C LEU A 128 6.55 13.81 3.22
N ALA A 129 7.80 14.28 3.32
CA ALA A 129 8.17 15.65 2.98
C ALA A 129 7.96 15.94 1.48
N LEU A 130 8.32 15.00 0.60
CA LEU A 130 8.06 15.09 -0.83
C LEU A 130 6.55 15.12 -1.13
N HIS A 131 5.77 14.25 -0.49
CA HIS A 131 4.33 14.21 -0.67
C HIS A 131 3.66 15.53 -0.24
N ILE A 132 4.06 16.07 0.92
CA ILE A 132 3.57 17.38 1.41
C ILE A 132 3.96 18.49 0.42
N TYR A 133 5.22 18.53 -0.02
CA TYR A 133 5.71 19.53 -0.95
C TYR A 133 4.96 19.51 -2.28
N PHE A 134 4.72 18.32 -2.83
CA PHE A 134 3.97 18.16 -4.09
C PHE A 134 2.52 18.63 -3.94
N LYS A 135 1.89 18.34 -2.80
CA LYS A 135 0.53 18.81 -2.47
C LYS A 135 0.48 20.34 -2.34
N CYS A 136 1.46 20.96 -1.68
CA CYS A 136 1.59 22.41 -1.60
C CYS A 136 1.73 23.07 -2.97
N ILE A 137 2.56 22.50 -3.87
CA ILE A 137 2.74 23.02 -5.23
C ILE A 137 1.43 22.96 -6.03
N LYS A 138 0.71 21.84 -5.98
CA LYS A 138 -0.57 21.72 -6.70
C LYS A 138 -1.58 22.76 -6.22
N THR A 139 -1.73 22.91 -4.91
CA THR A 139 -2.63 23.92 -4.33
C THR A 139 -2.22 25.35 -4.70
N LEU A 140 -0.93 25.65 -4.70
CA LEU A 140 -0.42 26.96 -5.11
C LEU A 140 -0.70 27.25 -6.59
N ARG A 141 -0.57 26.26 -7.47
CA ARG A 141 -0.89 26.42 -8.90
C ARG A 141 -2.35 26.80 -9.10
N VAL A 142 -3.26 26.08 -8.45
CA VAL A 142 -4.70 26.39 -8.48
C VAL A 142 -4.98 27.80 -7.95
N ALA A 143 -4.35 28.20 -6.84
CA ALA A 143 -4.51 29.55 -6.30
C ALA A 143 -4.01 30.64 -7.26
N ILE A 144 -2.88 30.41 -7.95
CA ILE A 144 -2.36 31.32 -8.98
C ILE A 144 -3.35 31.44 -10.14
N ASP A 145 -3.91 30.32 -10.62
CA ASP A 145 -4.90 30.33 -11.70
C ASP A 145 -6.14 31.16 -11.32
N TYR A 146 -6.61 31.07 -10.07
CA TYR A 146 -7.70 31.90 -9.56
C TYR A 146 -7.32 33.39 -9.50
N LEU A 147 -6.13 33.73 -9.03
CA LEU A 147 -5.67 35.13 -8.98
C LEU A 147 -5.52 35.74 -10.37
N LEU A 148 -5.02 34.97 -11.35
CA LEU A 148 -4.93 35.39 -12.75
C LEU A 148 -6.31 35.60 -13.37
N LEU A 149 -7.27 34.74 -13.04
CA LEU A 149 -8.66 34.91 -13.46
C LEU A 149 -9.27 36.21 -12.90
N PHE A 150 -8.98 36.49 -11.63
CA PHE A 150 -9.44 37.70 -10.94
C PHE A 150 -8.82 38.96 -11.55
N GLU A 151 -7.53 38.94 -11.85
CA GLU A 151 -6.84 40.04 -12.52
C GLU A 151 -7.42 40.29 -13.91
N LYS A 152 -7.72 39.23 -14.67
CA LYS A 152 -8.34 39.35 -16.00
C LYS A 152 -9.73 39.99 -15.93
N GLN A 153 -10.57 39.62 -14.95
CA GLN A 153 -11.89 40.22 -14.76
C GLN A 153 -11.79 41.69 -14.30
N SER A 154 -10.87 42.02 -13.40
CA SER A 154 -10.67 43.41 -12.96
C SER A 154 -10.18 44.33 -14.09
N LYS A 155 -9.32 43.85 -15.00
CA LYS A 155 -8.88 44.60 -16.18
C LYS A 155 -10.01 44.79 -17.20
N PHE A 156 -10.87 43.79 -17.36
CA PHE A 156 -12.06 43.88 -18.21
C PHE A 156 -13.00 45.00 -17.73
N CYS A 157 -13.35 45.04 -16.44
CA CYS A 157 -14.21 46.09 -15.88
C CYS A 157 -13.59 47.51 -15.92
N ARG A 158 -12.27 47.64 -16.07
CA ARG A 158 -11.57 48.94 -16.13
C ARG A 158 -11.44 49.50 -17.56
N SER A 159 -11.69 48.67 -18.58
CA SER A 159 -11.58 49.05 -20.00
C SER A 159 -12.88 49.59 -20.60
N ASP A 160 -14.00 49.48 -19.87
CA ASP A 160 -15.35 49.87 -20.32
C ASP A 160 -15.83 51.20 -19.70
N CYS A 161 -14.91 52.07 -19.27
CA CYS A 161 -15.19 53.43 -18.78
C CYS A 161 -14.44 54.48 -19.62
#